data_AF-K1LNC1-F1
#
_entry.id   AF-K1LNC1-F1
#
_cell.length_a   1.000
_cell.length_b   1.000
_cell.length_c   1.000
_cell.angle_alpha   90.00
_cell.angle_beta   90.00
_cell.angle_gamma   90.00
#
_symmetry.space_group_name_H-M   'P 1'
#
loop_
_entity.id
_entity.type
_entity.pdbx_description
1 polymer ?
#
loop_
_entity_poly.entity_id
_entity_poly.type
_entity_poly.pdbx_seq_one_letter_code
_entity_poly.pdbx_strand_id
1 'polypeptide(L)'
;MGNTKFNISKEAKDIVDSLKISLDINDTPIIIKLGLAKGISLLNPSEEIQKFEGSGNWLVPENIIKERDYLLFKHLIINELNQVISDIDINKYFAFYIEKGLREIQNQIENKTSIEDIRVLILS
;
A
#
# COMPACT_ATOMS: atom_id res chain seq x y z
N MET A 1 1.79 -20.93 0.57
CA MET A 1 1.75 -20.16 -0.71
C MET A 1 1.67 -18.66 -0.40
N GLY A 2 2.57 -17.83 -0.93
CA GLY A 2 2.61 -16.37 -0.72
C GLY A 2 2.26 -15.58 -1.99
N ASN A 3 2.51 -14.27 -2.00
CA ASN A 3 2.32 -13.46 -3.21
C ASN A 3 3.24 -13.93 -4.34
N THR A 4 2.74 -13.90 -5.57
CA THR A 4 3.60 -13.96 -6.76
C THR A 4 4.20 -12.58 -7.04
N LYS A 5 5.12 -12.50 -8.01
CA LYS A 5 5.73 -11.22 -8.40
C LYS A 5 4.68 -10.29 -9.01
N PHE A 6 4.69 -9.02 -8.58
CA PHE A 6 3.84 -7.98 -9.15
C PHE A 6 4.59 -6.65 -9.22
N ASN A 7 4.14 -5.77 -10.10
CA ASN A 7 4.75 -4.45 -10.29
C ASN A 7 3.97 -3.38 -9.52
N ILE A 8 4.71 -2.43 -8.97
CA ILE A 8 4.17 -1.16 -8.48
C ILE A 8 4.90 0.01 -9.16
N SER A 9 4.34 1.19 -9.04
CA SER A 9 4.89 2.43 -9.59
C SER A 9 6.23 2.81 -8.95
N LYS A 10 7.04 3.57 -9.68
CA LYS A 10 8.30 4.13 -9.16
C LYS A 10 8.03 5.04 -7.95
N GLU A 11 6.97 5.84 -8.03
CA GLU A 11 6.52 6.70 -6.93
C GLU A 11 6.31 5.89 -5.66
N ALA A 12 5.58 4.77 -5.74
CA ALA A 12 5.37 3.91 -4.57
C ALA A 12 6.67 3.35 -3.99
N LYS A 13 7.67 3.03 -4.82
CA LYS A 13 9.01 2.65 -4.36
C LYS A 13 9.69 3.80 -3.60
N ASP A 14 9.66 5.00 -4.18
CA ASP A 14 10.27 6.19 -3.56
C ASP A 14 9.62 6.48 -2.19
N ILE A 15 8.29 6.28 -2.08
CA ILE A 15 7.56 6.34 -0.81
C ILE A 15 8.03 5.26 0.17
N VAL A 16 8.17 4.01 -0.28
CA VAL A 16 8.69 2.92 0.57
C VAL A 16 10.04 3.30 1.17
N ASP A 17 10.96 3.81 0.35
CA ASP A 17 12.30 4.19 0.82
C ASP A 17 12.25 5.41 1.76
N SER A 18 11.36 6.37 1.53
CA SER A 18 11.10 7.47 2.48
C SER A 18 10.56 6.96 3.82
N LEU A 19 9.57 6.05 3.80
CA LEU A 19 8.96 5.51 5.01
C LEU A 19 9.93 4.67 5.86
N LYS A 20 10.89 3.97 5.24
CA LYS A 20 11.94 3.27 5.98
C LYS A 20 12.72 4.23 6.88
N ILE A 21 13.03 5.42 6.35
CA ILE A 21 13.75 6.47 7.07
C ILE A 21 12.84 7.09 8.14
N SER A 22 11.63 7.49 7.76
CA SER A 22 10.70 8.19 8.68
C SER A 22 10.22 7.33 9.84
N LEU A 23 10.11 6.02 9.66
CA LEU A 23 9.63 5.09 10.68
C LEU A 23 10.75 4.29 11.36
N ASP A 24 12.01 4.47 10.96
CA ASP A 24 13.16 3.67 11.40
C ASP A 24 12.95 2.15 11.24
N ILE A 25 12.35 1.77 10.10
CA ILE A 25 12.08 0.36 9.75
C ILE A 25 12.85 0.03 8.47
N ASN A 26 13.96 -0.71 8.60
CA ASN A 26 14.79 -1.08 7.45
C ASN A 26 14.27 -2.31 6.66
N ASP A 27 13.09 -2.85 7.00
CA ASP A 27 12.52 -4.04 6.39
C ASP A 27 11.44 -3.70 5.35
N THR A 28 11.76 -3.90 4.06
CA THR A 28 10.86 -3.62 2.94
C THR A 28 9.53 -4.40 3.04
N PRO A 29 9.53 -5.72 3.30
CA PRO A 29 8.32 -6.46 3.61
C PRO A 29 7.39 -5.86 4.65
N ILE A 30 7.92 -5.26 5.71
CA ILE A 30 7.09 -4.63 6.75
C ILE A 30 6.40 -3.39 6.17
N ILE A 31 7.13 -2.52 5.47
CA ILE A 31 6.57 -1.30 4.86
C ILE A 31 5.51 -1.65 3.81
N ILE A 32 5.75 -2.66 2.98
CA ILE A 32 4.78 -3.14 1.98
C ILE A 32 3.51 -3.67 2.65
N LYS A 33 3.64 -4.45 3.73
CA LYS A 33 2.49 -4.95 4.50
C LYS A 33 1.71 -3.82 5.19
N LEU A 34 2.40 -2.80 5.69
CA LEU A 34 1.77 -1.60 6.25
C LEU A 34 0.98 -0.84 5.18
N GLY A 35 1.58 -0.63 4.00
CA GLY A 35 0.91 -0.04 2.84
C GLY A 35 -0.34 -0.83 2.46
N LEU A 36 -0.23 -2.15 2.32
CA LEU A 36 -1.38 -3.00 1.99
C LEU A 36 -2.48 -2.93 3.05
N ALA A 37 -2.14 -3.08 4.33
CA ALA A 37 -3.11 -3.02 5.41
C ALA A 37 -3.83 -1.66 5.46
N LYS A 38 -3.08 -0.56 5.29
CA LYS A 38 -3.67 0.78 5.22
C LYS A 38 -4.56 0.91 3.98
N GLY A 39 -4.12 0.46 2.82
CA GLY A 39 -4.90 0.52 1.59
C GLY A 39 -6.23 -0.22 1.71
N ILE A 40 -6.23 -1.41 2.29
CA ILE A 40 -7.44 -2.18 2.58
C ILE A 40 -8.35 -1.44 3.58
N SER A 41 -7.80 -0.77 4.60
CA SER A 41 -8.61 0.03 5.52
C SER A 41 -9.31 1.24 4.88
N LEU A 42 -8.84 1.65 3.69
CA LEU A 42 -9.41 2.72 2.87
C LEU A 42 -10.21 2.16 1.69
N LEU A 43 -10.41 0.85 1.64
CA LEU A 43 -11.16 0.20 0.58
C LEU A 43 -12.60 0.69 0.62
N ASN A 44 -13.08 1.17 -0.52
CA ASN A 44 -14.49 1.47 -0.71
C ASN A 44 -15.05 0.50 -1.76
N PRO A 45 -16.11 -0.28 -1.46
CA PRO A 45 -16.66 -1.26 -2.39
C PRO A 45 -17.14 -0.68 -3.72
N SER A 46 -17.41 0.63 -3.78
CA SER A 46 -17.77 1.35 -5.02
C SER A 46 -16.57 1.81 -5.85
N GLU A 47 -15.34 1.57 -5.39
CA GLU A 47 -14.12 2.03 -6.05
C GLU A 47 -13.72 1.07 -7.19
N GLU A 48 -13.77 1.56 -8.43
CA GLU A 48 -13.38 0.77 -9.60
C GLU A 48 -11.85 0.70 -9.74
N ILE A 49 -11.29 -0.50 -9.59
CA ILE A 49 -9.87 -0.78 -9.86
C ILE A 49 -9.52 -0.76 -11.35
N GLN A 50 -10.52 -0.62 -12.23
CA GLN A 50 -10.36 -0.67 -13.69
C GLN A 50 -9.37 0.37 -14.24
N LYS A 51 -8.99 1.39 -13.47
CA LYS A 51 -8.00 2.40 -13.86
C LYS A 51 -6.56 2.11 -13.38
N PHE A 52 -6.34 1.04 -12.62
CA PHE A 52 -4.99 0.67 -12.18
C PHE A 52 -4.28 -0.15 -13.26
N GLU A 53 -3.74 0.55 -14.24
CA GLU A 53 -2.62 0.01 -15.01
C GLU A 53 -1.39 0.17 -14.12
N GLY A 54 -0.92 -0.94 -13.53
CA GLY A 54 0.33 -0.94 -12.78
C GLY A 54 1.42 -0.35 -13.69
N SER A 55 1.80 0.90 -13.43
CA SER A 55 2.65 1.74 -14.28
C SER A 55 4.13 1.35 -14.16
N GLY A 56 4.33 0.03 -14.18
CA GLY A 56 5.37 -0.70 -13.50
C GLY A 56 6.77 -0.31 -13.92
N ASN A 57 7.54 0.15 -12.93
CA ASN A 57 8.99 0.25 -13.03
C ASN A 57 9.70 -0.47 -11.87
N TRP A 58 8.98 -0.86 -10.81
CA TRP A 58 9.57 -1.58 -9.68
C TRP A 58 8.84 -2.90 -9.40
N LEU A 59 9.61 -3.99 -9.40
CA LEU A 59 9.13 -5.35 -9.20
C LEU A 59 9.16 -5.69 -7.72
N VAL A 60 8.00 -5.96 -7.13
CA VAL A 60 7.88 -6.55 -5.80
C VAL A 60 8.12 -8.05 -5.93
N PRO A 61 9.18 -8.61 -5.31
CA PRO A 61 9.47 -10.03 -5.43
C PRO A 61 8.40 -10.91 -4.78
N GLU A 62 8.38 -12.17 -5.17
CA GLU A 62 7.52 -13.19 -4.58
C GLU A 62 7.83 -13.40 -3.10
N ASN A 63 6.84 -13.87 -2.34
CA ASN A 63 6.94 -14.20 -0.92
C ASN A 63 7.33 -13.05 0.03
N ILE A 64 7.17 -11.79 -0.40
CA ILE A 64 7.21 -10.63 0.52
C ILE A 64 6.04 -10.70 1.51
N ILE A 65 4.85 -11.06 1.02
CA ILE A 65 3.66 -11.35 1.81
C ILE A 65 3.55 -12.87 1.92
N LYS A 66 3.86 -13.38 3.11
CA LYS A 66 3.95 -14.83 3.36
C LYS A 66 2.60 -15.42 3.76
N GLU A 67 2.32 -16.61 3.22
CA GLU A 67 1.28 -17.57 3.61
C GLU A 67 0.06 -17.03 4.38
N ARG A 68 0.18 -16.91 5.71
CA ARG A 68 -0.91 -16.44 6.57
C ARG A 68 -1.33 -15.01 6.27
N ASP A 69 -0.37 -14.10 6.09
CA ASP A 69 -0.63 -12.71 5.75
C ASP A 69 -1.26 -12.62 4.35
N TYR A 70 -0.78 -13.43 3.41
CA TYR A 70 -1.32 -13.48 2.04
C TYR A 70 -2.79 -13.89 2.03
N LEU A 71 -3.12 -15.00 2.71
CA LEU A 71 -4.50 -15.47 2.83
C LEU A 71 -5.38 -14.45 3.55
N LEU A 72 -4.88 -13.86 4.64
CA LEU A 72 -5.61 -12.83 5.39
C LEU A 72 -5.98 -11.65 4.48
N PHE A 73 -5.00 -11.04 3.82
CA PHE A 73 -5.26 -9.88 2.95
C PHE A 73 -6.15 -10.23 1.77
N LYS A 74 -5.97 -11.41 1.17
CA LYS A 74 -6.87 -11.90 0.11
C LYS A 74 -8.31 -12.00 0.59
N HIS A 75 -8.54 -12.62 1.74
CA HIS A 75 -9.89 -12.77 2.30
C HIS A 75 -10.53 -11.43 2.65
N LEU A 76 -9.76 -10.48 3.21
CA LEU A 76 -10.25 -9.13 3.50
C LEU A 76 -10.74 -8.44 2.22
N ILE A 77 -9.94 -8.46 1.15
CA ILE A 77 -10.32 -7.82 -0.12
C ILE A 77 -11.56 -8.48 -0.73
N ILE A 78 -11.61 -9.82 -0.76
CA ILE A 78 -12.77 -10.56 -1.28
C ILE A 78 -14.04 -10.23 -0.49
N ASN A 79 -13.93 -10.16 0.85
CA ASN A 79 -15.05 -9.89 1.73
C ASN A 79 -15.58 -8.46 1.54
N GLU A 80 -14.68 -7.48 1.49
CA GLU A 80 -15.06 -6.07 1.32
C GLU A 80 -15.67 -5.78 -0.06
N LEU A 81 -15.17 -6.43 -1.11
CA LEU A 81 -15.69 -6.25 -2.48
C LEU A 81 -16.89 -7.13 -2.80
N ASN A 82 -17.21 -8.11 -1.94
CA ASN A 82 -18.25 -9.12 -2.14
C ASN A 82 -18.16 -9.80 -3.53
N GLN A 83 -16.94 -10.07 -4.00
CA GLN A 83 -16.64 -10.63 -5.32
C GLN A 83 -15.64 -11.77 -5.24
N VAL A 84 -15.84 -12.80 -6.07
CA VAL A 84 -14.87 -13.89 -6.22
C VAL A 84 -13.72 -13.43 -7.11
N ILE A 85 -12.53 -13.27 -6.53
CA ILE A 85 -11.33 -12.78 -7.24
C ILE A 85 -10.38 -13.96 -7.49
N SER A 86 -9.89 -14.09 -8.72
CA SER A 86 -8.91 -15.10 -9.10
C SER A 86 -7.53 -14.81 -8.49
N ASP A 87 -6.68 -15.83 -8.33
CA ASP A 87 -5.31 -15.62 -7.85
C ASP A 87 -4.43 -14.79 -8.81
N ILE A 88 -4.81 -14.70 -10.09
CA ILE A 88 -4.10 -13.84 -11.05
C ILE A 88 -4.50 -12.38 -10.82
N ASP A 89 -5.77 -12.13 -10.55
CA ASP A 89 -6.29 -10.77 -10.37
C ASP A 89 -5.95 -10.21 -8.98
N ILE A 90 -5.89 -11.04 -7.93
CA ILE A 90 -5.62 -10.57 -6.56
C ILE A 90 -4.30 -9.79 -6.43
N ASN A 91 -3.29 -10.12 -7.25
CA ASN A 91 -2.03 -9.39 -7.25
C ASN A 91 -2.18 -7.93 -7.75
N LYS A 92 -3.13 -7.68 -8.67
CA LYS A 92 -3.47 -6.32 -9.10
C LYS A 92 -4.14 -5.54 -7.97
N TYR A 93 -5.05 -6.19 -7.23
CA TYR A 93 -5.66 -5.60 -6.04
C TYR A 93 -4.59 -5.28 -4.99
N PHE A 94 -3.64 -6.20 -4.74
CA PHE A 94 -2.54 -5.96 -3.81
C PHE A 94 -1.69 -4.77 -4.24
N ALA A 95 -1.26 -4.72 -5.50
CA ALA A 95 -0.50 -3.58 -6.02
C ALA A 95 -1.26 -2.27 -5.83
N PHE A 96 -2.53 -2.21 -6.24
CA PHE A 96 -3.37 -1.02 -6.09
C PHE A 96 -3.48 -0.55 -4.64
N TYR A 97 -3.84 -1.44 -3.72
CA TYR A 97 -4.01 -1.08 -2.31
C TYR A 97 -2.68 -0.76 -1.63
N ILE A 98 -1.58 -1.42 -1.99
CA ILE A 98 -0.24 -1.04 -1.50
C ILE A 98 0.05 0.41 -1.88
N GLU A 99 -0.10 0.79 -3.15
CA GLU A 99 0.17 2.16 -3.60
C GLU A 99 -0.74 3.17 -2.92
N LYS A 100 -2.05 2.89 -2.87
CA LYS A 100 -3.04 3.74 -2.20
C LYS A 100 -2.70 3.94 -0.73
N GLY A 101 -2.36 2.87 -0.02
CA GLY A 101 -2.03 2.92 1.40
C GLY A 101 -0.70 3.62 1.67
N LEU A 102 0.33 3.39 0.85
CA LEU A 102 1.62 4.08 0.97
C LEU A 102 1.46 5.60 0.82
N ARG A 103 0.71 6.06 -0.19
CA ARG A 103 0.40 7.49 -0.39
C ARG A 103 -0.32 8.09 0.81
N GLU A 104 -1.32 7.39 1.34
CA GLU A 104 -2.03 7.88 2.53
C GLU A 104 -1.11 7.95 3.76
N ILE A 105 -0.24 6.95 3.98
CA ILE A 105 0.72 6.98 5.11
C ILE A 105 1.66 8.18 4.96
N GLN A 106 2.21 8.39 3.76
CA GLN A 106 3.09 9.53 3.49
C GLN A 106 2.38 10.85 3.77
N ASN A 107 1.18 11.05 3.21
CA ASN A 107 0.37 12.25 3.46
C ASN A 107 0.12 12.47 4.95
N GLN A 108 -0.13 11.41 5.72
CA GLN A 108 -0.34 11.50 7.16
C GLN A 108 0.93 11.90 7.92
N ILE A 109 2.10 11.44 7.49
CA ILE A 109 3.39 11.83 8.07
C ILE A 109 3.68 13.30 7.74
N GLU A 110 3.59 13.69 6.46
CA GLU A 110 3.83 15.06 6.02
C GLU A 110 2.90 16.06 6.71
N ASN A 111 1.60 15.75 6.83
CA ASN A 111 0.65 16.60 7.53
C ASN A 111 0.93 16.73 9.04
N LYS A 112 1.41 15.67 9.70
CA LYS A 112 1.77 15.72 11.13
C LYS A 112 3.04 16.54 11.36
N THR A 113 4.01 16.44 10.47
CA THR A 113 5.20 17.31 10.48
C THR A 113 4.81 18.76 10.21
N SER A 114 3.84 19.00 9.31
CA SER A 114 3.33 20.34 9.00
C SER A 114 2.52 20.99 10.14
N ILE A 115 2.07 20.26 11.18
CA ILE A 115 1.45 20.92 12.35
C ILE A 115 2.44 21.84 13.07
N GLU A 116 3.74 21.55 13.02
CA GLU A 116 4.77 22.49 13.49
C GLU A 116 4.79 23.75 12.61
N ASP A 117 4.68 23.60 11.29
CA ASP A 117 4.59 24.72 10.33
C ASP A 117 3.30 25.55 10.48
N ILE A 118 2.17 24.91 10.76
CA ILE A 118 0.88 25.58 11.02
C ILE A 118 0.98 26.44 12.29
N ARG A 119 1.69 25.99 13.33
CA ARG A 119 1.93 26.81 14.52
C ARG A 119 2.78 28.03 14.21
N VAL A 120 3.79 27.90 13.36
CA VAL A 120 4.61 29.05 12.90
C VAL A 120 3.76 30.05 12.13
N LEU A 121 2.85 29.57 11.26
CA LEU A 121 1.94 30.42 10.49
C LEU A 121 0.87 31.12 11.34
N ILE A 122 0.43 30.50 12.44
CA ILE A 122 -0.54 31.10 13.38
C ILE A 122 0.13 32.13 14.31
N LEU A 123 1.43 31.97 14.58
CA LEU A 123 2.23 32.87 15.43
C LEU A 123 2.88 34.03 14.66
N SER A 124 2.79 34.05 13.33
CA SER A 124 3.16 35.17 12.46
C SER A 124 1.97 36.08 12.17
#